data_AF-A0A3Q7NRC6-F1
#
_entry.id   AF-A0A3Q7NRC6-F1
#
_cell.length_a   1.000
_cell.length_b   1.000
_cell.length_c   1.000
_cell.angle_alpha   90.00
_cell.angle_beta   90.00
_cell.angle_gamma   90.00
#
_symmetry.space_group_name_H-M   'P 1'
#
loop_
_entity.id
_entity.type
_entity.pdbx_description
1 polymer ?
#
loop_
_entity_poly.entity_id
_entity_poly.type
_entity_poly.pdbx_seq_one_letter_code
_entity_poly.pdbx_strand_id
1 'polypeptide(L)'
;MARQWGPSMRAAEKAGCVVSASRAGQAEAGSWSCSGVILSRYPDLVLCHGGIFTPFLRAGSAALTAAGAAFLPGDSCGDDLRLHVQWGPAAASLAGRAERGRPGLCTPQCAGPEPGPPARPGGGRLLQPPRPAELLLLLSCPAFRAHFARLFGGEAAEQWRFASAAPDDEVSEEEEEDQLRALGWFALLRLRPDPEEEAAAEEERGPVVAVASPGAVPKGAPLLACGSPFGAFCPDIFLNTLSRGVLSNAAGPLLLTDARCLPGTEGGGVFAARPAGALVALVAAPLCWKAREWVGLTLLCAAAPLLRAARAALGRLGPGTHALAALLPQEMGAVWGLPLRDPGPPWAAAAVLVECGTVWGSGVAVGPRLVVTCRHVAPREAARVLVRTTPPKSATIWGRVAFATQETSPYDVAVVSLEKDLHGVPLPVPAEHFHEGEAVSVVGFGVFGQACGPSVTSGILSAVVRVDDTAVMLQTTCAVHGGSSGGPLFSPRTGNLLGIVASNTRDNDTGATYPHLNFSIPITVLQPALQWYRQTGDLGGLRELDSATEPVRVVWRLQRPLPEAPRSKL
;
A
#
# COMPACT_ATOMS: atom_id res chain seq x y z
N MET A 1 -16.61 -11.60 -7.28
CA MET A 1 -15.47 -11.04 -6.51
C MET A 1 -15.44 -11.49 -5.04
N ALA A 2 -16.57 -11.61 -4.32
CA ALA A 2 -16.59 -11.96 -2.88
C ALA A 2 -16.04 -13.37 -2.55
N ARG A 3 -16.23 -14.38 -3.42
CA ARG A 3 -15.78 -15.76 -3.17
C ARG A 3 -14.25 -15.93 -3.09
N GLN A 4 -13.48 -15.04 -3.72
CA GLN A 4 -12.01 -15.15 -3.80
C GLN A 4 -11.31 -14.77 -2.49
N TRP A 5 -11.90 -13.87 -1.70
CA TRP A 5 -11.27 -13.32 -0.50
C TRP A 5 -11.59 -14.08 0.78
N GLY A 6 -12.60 -14.95 0.78
CA GLY A 6 -13.05 -15.67 1.98
C GLY A 6 -11.92 -16.38 2.74
N PRO A 7 -11.04 -17.16 2.08
CA PRO A 7 -9.90 -17.78 2.76
C PRO A 7 -8.90 -16.76 3.33
N SER A 8 -8.51 -15.75 2.55
CA SER A 8 -7.57 -14.70 3.02
C SER A 8 -8.13 -13.88 4.18
N MET A 9 -9.43 -13.54 4.15
CA MET A 9 -10.09 -12.83 5.24
C MET A 9 -10.09 -13.66 6.52
N ARG A 10 -10.45 -14.95 6.44
CA ARG A 10 -10.39 -15.84 7.61
C ARG A 10 -8.97 -16.00 8.16
N ALA A 11 -7.96 -16.08 7.30
CA ALA A 11 -6.57 -16.16 7.72
C ALA A 11 -6.14 -14.87 8.44
N ALA A 12 -6.45 -13.72 7.85
CA ALA A 12 -6.13 -12.41 8.42
C ALA A 12 -6.82 -12.19 9.78
N GLU A 13 -8.12 -12.48 9.88
CA GLU A 13 -8.88 -12.34 11.14
C GLU A 13 -8.40 -13.29 12.25
N LYS A 14 -7.96 -14.51 11.89
CA LYS A 14 -7.43 -15.47 12.87
C LYS A 14 -6.05 -15.07 13.41
N ALA A 15 -5.27 -14.37 12.58
CA ALA A 15 -3.92 -13.93 12.91
C ALA A 15 -3.88 -12.54 13.56
N GLY A 16 -4.84 -11.66 13.27
CA GLY A 16 -4.84 -10.29 13.80
C GLY A 16 -5.13 -10.23 15.29
N CYS A 17 -4.41 -9.35 15.99
CA CYS A 17 -4.61 -9.01 17.40
C CYS A 17 -4.35 -7.52 17.66
N VAL A 18 -4.69 -7.09 18.87
CA VAL A 18 -4.29 -5.80 19.48
C VAL A 18 -3.22 -6.08 20.50
N VAL A 19 -2.17 -5.25 20.52
CA VAL A 19 -1.13 -5.27 21.55
C VAL A 19 -1.19 -3.95 22.31
N SER A 20 -1.19 -4.03 23.64
CA SER A 20 -1.21 -2.87 24.52
C SER A 20 -0.01 -2.90 25.46
N ALA A 21 0.63 -1.75 25.64
CA ALA A 21 1.75 -1.52 26.55
C ALA A 21 1.42 -0.41 27.55
N SER A 22 1.68 -0.64 28.82
CA SER A 22 1.47 0.34 29.90
C SER A 22 2.52 0.22 30.99
N ARG A 23 2.62 1.24 31.86
CA ARG A 23 3.47 1.19 33.05
C ARG A 23 2.70 0.60 34.23
N ALA A 24 3.39 -0.16 35.07
CA ALA A 24 2.83 -0.69 36.31
C ALA A 24 2.28 0.46 37.17
N GLY A 25 0.99 0.38 37.54
CA GLY A 25 0.32 1.42 38.34
C GLY A 25 -0.29 2.58 37.56
N GLN A 26 -0.14 2.65 36.23
CA GLN A 26 -0.74 3.67 35.35
C GLN A 26 -1.45 3.00 34.17
N ALA A 27 -2.62 2.41 34.43
CA ALA A 27 -3.34 1.61 33.43
C ALA A 27 -4.08 2.44 32.36
N GLU A 28 -4.58 3.64 32.69
CA GLU A 28 -5.42 4.43 31.77
C GLU A 28 -4.75 5.70 31.22
N ALA A 29 -3.96 6.41 32.01
CA ALA A 29 -3.19 7.58 31.56
C ALA A 29 -1.80 7.14 31.10
N GLY A 30 -1.58 7.09 29.77
CA GLY A 30 -0.29 6.71 29.17
C GLY A 30 -0.19 5.24 28.75
N SER A 31 -1.27 4.65 28.24
CA SER A 31 -1.19 3.35 27.57
C SER A 31 -0.98 3.53 26.06
N TRP A 32 -0.10 2.72 25.47
CA TRP A 32 0.14 2.67 24.03
C TRP A 32 -0.46 1.40 23.46
N SER A 33 -0.96 1.46 22.22
CA SER A 33 -1.44 0.28 21.54
C SER A 33 -1.11 0.30 20.05
N CYS A 34 -1.00 -0.89 19.49
CA CYS A 34 -0.86 -1.09 18.06
C CYS A 34 -1.50 -2.41 17.65
N SER A 35 -1.47 -2.69 16.36
CA SER A 35 -1.90 -3.97 15.82
C SER A 35 -0.78 -5.00 15.90
N GLY A 36 -1.16 -6.27 15.90
CA GLY A 36 -0.20 -7.37 15.83
C GLY A 36 -0.69 -8.52 14.98
N VAL A 37 0.24 -9.44 14.74
CA VAL A 37 0.03 -10.70 14.03
C VAL A 37 0.50 -11.84 14.90
N ILE A 38 -0.44 -12.70 15.27
CA ILE A 38 -0.16 -13.98 15.91
C ILE A 38 0.43 -14.92 14.85
N LEU A 39 1.68 -15.31 15.08
CA LEU A 39 2.47 -16.16 14.19
C LEU A 39 2.18 -17.64 14.40
N SER A 40 1.97 -18.04 15.65
CA SER A 40 1.63 -19.40 16.06
C SER A 40 0.80 -19.36 17.33
N ARG A 41 -0.09 -20.34 17.50
CA ARG A 41 -0.93 -20.51 18.72
C ARG A 41 -0.29 -21.41 19.78
N TYR A 42 0.90 -21.92 19.47
CA TYR A 42 1.73 -22.68 20.38
C TYR A 42 3.18 -22.54 19.87
N PRO A 43 4.05 -21.75 20.52
CA PRO A 43 3.96 -21.22 21.88
C PRO A 43 3.43 -19.77 21.95
N ASP A 44 2.32 -19.45 21.27
CA ASP A 44 1.69 -18.13 21.27
C ASP A 44 2.66 -16.95 20.99
N LEU A 45 3.26 -16.97 19.80
CA LEU A 45 4.18 -15.92 19.35
C LEU A 45 3.44 -14.82 18.59
N VAL A 46 3.75 -13.56 18.92
CA VAL A 46 3.11 -12.38 18.30
C VAL A 46 4.18 -11.43 17.78
N LEU A 47 4.00 -10.92 16.57
CA LEU A 47 4.73 -9.76 16.06
C LEU A 47 3.86 -8.51 16.10
N CYS A 48 4.42 -7.39 16.52
CA CYS A 48 3.78 -6.08 16.40
C CYS A 48 4.82 -4.99 16.11
N HIS A 49 4.37 -3.74 15.97
CA HIS A 49 5.25 -2.61 15.73
C HIS A 49 6.02 -2.21 17.00
N GLY A 50 7.30 -1.86 16.86
CA GLY A 50 8.20 -1.54 17.97
C GLY A 50 7.98 -0.15 18.57
N GLY A 51 7.27 0.74 17.87
CA GLY A 51 7.05 2.13 18.33
C GLY A 51 6.36 2.26 19.68
N ILE A 52 5.49 1.31 20.07
CA ILE A 52 4.81 1.36 21.38
C ILE A 52 5.76 1.07 22.55
N PHE A 53 6.99 0.61 22.29
CA PHE A 53 7.98 0.28 23.30
C PHE A 53 8.99 1.41 23.54
N THR A 54 9.06 2.39 22.63
CA THR A 54 10.00 3.53 22.72
C THR A 54 9.96 4.24 24.08
N PRO A 55 8.78 4.55 24.66
CA PRO A 55 8.70 5.22 25.96
C PRO A 55 9.24 4.38 27.13
N PHE A 56 9.41 3.06 26.95
CA PHE A 56 9.81 2.12 27.99
C PHE A 56 11.29 1.72 27.90
N LEU A 57 12.02 2.19 26.88
CA LEU A 57 13.44 1.89 26.71
C LEU A 57 14.28 2.56 27.80
N ARG A 58 15.11 1.79 28.50
CA ARG A 58 16.00 2.31 29.56
C ARG A 58 17.02 3.31 29.03
N ALA A 59 17.50 3.09 27.80
CA ALA A 59 18.45 3.97 27.10
C ALA A 59 17.77 5.04 26.23
N GLY A 60 16.44 5.19 26.32
CA GLY A 60 15.66 6.07 25.47
C GLY A 60 15.59 5.64 24.00
N SER A 61 14.93 6.45 23.18
CA SER A 61 14.69 6.18 21.75
C SER A 61 15.96 6.16 20.89
N ALA A 62 17.03 6.84 21.32
CA ALA A 62 18.32 6.85 20.63
C ALA A 62 18.96 5.46 20.52
N ALA A 63 18.60 4.51 21.38
CA ALA A 63 19.03 3.11 21.27
C ALA A 63 18.60 2.47 19.93
N LEU A 64 17.51 2.95 19.31
CA LEU A 64 16.97 2.44 18.05
C LEU A 64 17.81 2.86 16.82
N THR A 65 18.65 3.89 16.96
CA THR A 65 19.54 4.39 15.90
C THR A 65 21.01 4.08 16.13
N ALA A 66 21.36 3.44 17.25
CA ALA A 66 22.72 3.02 17.54
C ALA A 66 23.34 2.20 16.38
N ALA A 67 24.59 2.51 16.04
CA ALA A 67 25.27 1.88 14.91
C ALA A 67 25.32 0.36 15.07
N GLY A 68 24.88 -0.37 14.03
CA GLY A 68 24.85 -1.83 14.03
C GLY A 68 23.73 -2.47 14.86
N ALA A 69 22.86 -1.69 15.53
CA ALA A 69 21.73 -2.22 16.27
C ALA A 69 20.70 -2.86 15.31
N ALA A 70 20.66 -4.20 15.31
CA ALA A 70 19.68 -4.99 14.56
C ALA A 70 18.58 -5.55 15.48
N PHE A 71 18.86 -5.67 16.78
CA PHE A 71 17.90 -6.08 17.80
C PHE A 71 18.29 -5.53 19.17
N LEU A 72 17.32 -5.41 20.07
CA LEU A 72 17.48 -5.14 21.49
C LEU A 72 16.80 -6.28 22.27
N PRO A 73 17.45 -6.90 23.28
CA PRO A 73 16.80 -7.92 24.10
C PRO A 73 15.64 -7.32 24.93
N GLY A 74 14.72 -8.17 25.37
CA GLY A 74 13.52 -7.72 26.10
C GLY A 74 13.80 -6.96 27.41
N ASP A 75 14.94 -7.22 28.05
CA ASP A 75 15.41 -6.52 29.27
C ASP A 75 15.89 -5.07 29.01
N SER A 76 15.95 -4.65 27.74
CA SER A 76 16.22 -3.27 27.34
C SER A 76 15.10 -2.30 27.74
N CYS A 77 13.90 -2.84 28.02
CA CYS A 77 12.78 -2.08 28.59
C CYS A 77 12.81 -2.09 30.12
N GLY A 78 12.16 -1.10 30.74
CA GLY A 78 11.98 -1.03 32.19
C GLY A 78 11.16 -2.21 32.75
N ASP A 79 11.43 -2.59 34.00
CA ASP A 79 10.73 -3.70 34.70
C ASP A 79 9.26 -3.38 35.00
N ASP A 80 8.88 -2.11 34.86
CA ASP A 80 7.53 -1.59 34.99
C ASP A 80 6.68 -1.79 33.72
N LEU A 81 7.26 -2.26 32.61
CA LEU A 81 6.51 -2.57 31.39
C LEU A 81 5.48 -3.68 31.64
N ARG A 82 4.24 -3.44 31.25
CA ARG A 82 3.14 -4.41 31.25
C ARG A 82 2.59 -4.55 29.85
N LEU A 83 2.50 -5.78 29.35
CA LEU A 83 2.04 -6.09 28.01
C LEU A 83 0.82 -6.99 28.05
N HIS A 84 -0.16 -6.66 27.21
CA HIS A 84 -1.34 -7.47 27.00
C HIS A 84 -1.59 -7.64 25.51
N VAL A 85 -2.11 -8.81 25.14
CA VAL A 85 -2.53 -9.09 23.78
C VAL A 85 -3.98 -9.54 23.79
N GLN A 86 -4.77 -9.00 22.87
CA GLN A 86 -6.18 -9.32 22.73
C GLN A 86 -6.52 -9.69 21.29
N TRP A 87 -7.36 -10.70 21.09
CA TRP A 87 -7.79 -11.11 19.76
C TRP A 87 -9.24 -11.62 19.77
N GLY A 88 -9.78 -11.76 18.56
CA GLY A 88 -11.16 -12.16 18.33
C GLY A 88 -11.31 -13.68 18.24
N PRO A 89 -12.53 -14.21 18.38
CA PRO A 89 -12.75 -15.64 18.34
C PRO A 89 -12.41 -16.21 16.97
N ALA A 90 -11.78 -17.39 16.93
CA ALA A 90 -11.54 -18.10 15.68
C ALA A 90 -12.89 -18.45 15.04
N ALA A 91 -13.09 -18.09 13.77
CA ALA A 91 -14.35 -18.24 13.03
C ALA A 91 -14.88 -19.70 12.86
N ALA A 92 -14.32 -20.68 13.59
CA ALA A 92 -14.72 -22.09 13.55
C ALA A 92 -16.01 -22.41 14.34
N SER A 93 -16.48 -21.54 15.26
CA SER A 93 -17.66 -21.84 16.09
C SER A 93 -19.02 -21.43 15.49
N LEU A 94 -19.05 -20.78 14.31
CA LEU A 94 -20.31 -20.42 13.63
C LEU A 94 -21.07 -21.62 13.03
N ALA A 95 -20.57 -22.85 13.21
CA ALA A 95 -21.32 -24.07 12.90
C ALA A 95 -22.43 -24.38 13.93
N GLY A 96 -22.48 -23.66 15.07
CA GLY A 96 -23.58 -23.73 16.01
C GLY A 96 -24.78 -22.92 15.54
N ARG A 97 -25.74 -23.58 14.86
CA ARG A 97 -27.12 -23.14 14.56
C ARG A 97 -27.31 -21.62 14.45
N ALA A 98 -27.05 -21.07 13.26
CA ALA A 98 -27.82 -19.91 12.83
C ALA A 98 -29.30 -20.34 12.75
N GLU A 99 -30.10 -19.96 13.76
CA GLU A 99 -31.55 -20.05 13.65
C GLU A 99 -31.97 -19.29 12.39
N ARG A 100 -32.47 -20.02 11.40
CA ARG A 100 -33.07 -19.43 10.20
C ARG A 100 -34.26 -18.59 10.66
N GLY A 101 -34.13 -17.26 10.66
CA GLY A 101 -35.31 -16.42 10.83
C GLY A 101 -35.12 -14.93 11.12
N ARG A 102 -33.99 -14.46 11.66
CA ARG A 102 -33.80 -13.02 11.93
C ARG A 102 -32.35 -12.60 11.66
N PRO A 103 -32.09 -11.51 10.91
CA PRO A 103 -30.76 -10.92 10.88
C PRO A 103 -30.43 -10.46 12.30
N GLY A 104 -29.55 -11.19 12.98
CA GLY A 104 -29.04 -10.80 14.29
C GLY A 104 -28.29 -9.48 14.12
N LEU A 105 -28.83 -8.40 14.68
CA LEU A 105 -28.10 -7.16 14.84
C LEU A 105 -26.94 -7.43 15.81
N CYS A 106 -25.70 -7.31 15.35
CA CYS A 106 -24.54 -7.33 16.25
C CYS A 106 -24.52 -6.01 17.02
N THR A 107 -25.05 -6.00 18.25
CA THR A 107 -24.84 -4.89 19.19
C THR A 107 -23.47 -5.06 19.86
N PRO A 108 -22.52 -4.13 19.68
CA PRO A 108 -21.24 -4.17 20.39
C PRO A 108 -21.47 -4.05 21.91
N GLN A 109 -20.56 -4.54 22.74
CA GLN A 109 -20.70 -4.42 24.20
C GLN A 109 -20.62 -2.94 24.63
N CYS A 110 -19.91 -2.12 23.84
CA CYS A 110 -19.85 -0.66 23.94
C CYS A 110 -21.23 0.04 23.71
N ALA A 111 -22.34 -0.65 23.43
CA ALA A 111 -23.67 -0.06 23.19
C ALA A 111 -24.48 0.26 24.47
N GLY A 112 -23.99 -0.13 25.65
CA GLY A 112 -24.61 0.17 26.94
C GLY A 112 -24.13 1.51 27.53
N PRO A 113 -25.01 2.28 28.21
CA PRO A 113 -24.63 3.56 28.83
C PRO A 113 -23.79 3.43 30.12
N GLU A 114 -23.62 2.21 30.64
CA GLU A 114 -22.89 1.89 31.87
C GLU A 114 -21.95 0.69 31.62
N PRO A 115 -20.78 0.59 32.29
CA PRO A 115 -19.97 -0.64 32.34
C PRO A 115 -20.73 -1.73 33.12
N GLY A 116 -21.75 -2.32 32.49
CA GLY A 116 -22.58 -3.37 33.07
C GLY A 116 -21.92 -4.74 32.99
N PRO A 117 -22.37 -5.72 33.81
CA PRO A 117 -21.87 -7.08 33.75
C PRO A 117 -22.08 -7.67 32.34
N PRO A 118 -21.24 -8.63 31.90
CA PRO A 118 -21.30 -9.17 30.55
C PRO A 118 -22.71 -9.68 30.26
N ALA A 119 -23.32 -9.14 29.19
CA ALA A 119 -24.63 -9.58 28.73
C ALA A 119 -24.59 -11.10 28.46
N ARG A 120 -25.66 -11.80 28.86
CA ARG A 120 -25.85 -13.24 28.61
C ARG A 120 -25.67 -13.57 27.12
N PRO A 121 -25.19 -14.79 26.78
CA PRO A 121 -24.62 -15.12 25.47
C PRO A 121 -25.66 -15.08 24.36
N GLY A 122 -25.79 -13.93 23.70
CA GLY A 122 -26.51 -13.77 22.45
C GLY A 122 -25.53 -13.56 21.30
N GLY A 123 -25.16 -14.64 20.59
CA GLY A 123 -24.66 -14.65 19.21
C GLY A 123 -23.50 -13.74 18.77
N GLY A 124 -22.87 -12.98 19.66
CA GLY A 124 -21.81 -12.01 19.34
C GLY A 124 -20.43 -12.62 19.18
N ARG A 125 -19.53 -11.89 18.51
CA ARG A 125 -18.08 -12.16 18.45
C ARG A 125 -17.52 -12.06 19.88
N LEU A 126 -17.44 -13.16 20.62
CA LEU A 126 -16.85 -13.17 21.97
C LEU A 126 -15.35 -12.88 21.88
N LEU A 127 -14.94 -11.65 22.22
CA LEU A 127 -13.55 -11.29 22.38
C LEU A 127 -12.91 -12.13 23.49
N GLN A 128 -11.66 -12.54 23.26
CA GLN A 128 -10.85 -13.12 24.34
C GLN A 128 -10.47 -12.02 25.33
N PRO A 129 -10.38 -12.32 26.65
CA PRO A 129 -9.82 -11.38 27.60
C PRO A 129 -8.37 -11.05 27.23
N PRO A 130 -7.87 -9.83 27.51
CA PRO A 130 -6.48 -9.49 27.28
C PRO A 130 -5.56 -10.44 28.05
N ARG A 131 -4.65 -11.14 27.36
CA ARG A 131 -3.70 -12.08 27.97
C ARG A 131 -2.35 -11.40 28.20
N PRO A 132 -1.70 -11.60 29.36
CA PRO A 132 -0.40 -11.01 29.64
C PRO A 132 0.66 -11.60 28.72
N ALA A 133 1.59 -10.75 28.31
CA ALA A 133 2.69 -11.12 27.42
C ALA A 133 4.04 -10.68 27.96
N GLU A 134 5.11 -11.26 27.42
CA GLU A 134 6.48 -10.82 27.61
C GLU A 134 7.11 -10.38 26.30
N LEU A 135 7.96 -9.35 26.38
CA LEU A 135 8.80 -8.94 25.28
C LEU A 135 10.01 -9.86 25.20
N LEU A 136 10.16 -10.58 24.08
CA LEU A 136 11.36 -11.39 23.85
C LEU A 136 12.50 -10.50 23.35
N LEU A 137 12.21 -9.69 22.33
CA LEU A 137 13.16 -8.75 21.75
C LEU A 137 12.45 -7.72 20.87
N LEU A 138 13.07 -6.55 20.74
CA LEU A 138 12.83 -5.61 19.66
C LEU A 138 13.80 -5.95 18.52
N LEU A 139 13.33 -5.92 17.29
CA LEU A 139 14.14 -6.20 16.10
C LEU A 139 13.86 -5.19 15.00
N SER A 140 14.89 -4.92 14.21
CA SER A 140 14.73 -4.27 12.92
C SER A 140 15.21 -5.20 11.80
N CYS A 141 14.68 -5.00 10.59
CA CYS A 141 15.23 -5.63 9.40
C CYS A 141 16.31 -4.71 8.80
N PRO A 142 17.60 -5.06 8.84
CA PRO A 142 18.67 -4.17 8.36
C PRO A 142 18.50 -3.83 6.87
N ALA A 143 18.07 -4.79 6.06
CA ALA A 143 17.79 -4.57 4.65
C ALA A 143 16.63 -3.58 4.45
N PHE A 144 15.58 -3.60 5.28
CA PHE A 144 14.50 -2.62 5.24
C PHE A 144 15.01 -1.22 5.57
N ARG A 145 15.77 -1.06 6.66
CA ARG A 145 16.34 0.23 7.06
C ARG A 145 17.28 0.80 5.99
N ALA A 146 18.10 -0.04 5.38
CA ALA A 146 18.99 0.38 4.29
C ALA A 146 18.21 0.88 3.05
N HIS A 147 17.13 0.20 2.68
CA HIS A 147 16.26 0.63 1.58
C HIS A 147 15.49 1.90 1.92
N PHE A 148 15.00 2.01 3.16
CA PHE A 148 14.34 3.20 3.66
C PHE A 148 15.27 4.42 3.60
N ALA A 149 16.48 4.32 4.18
CA ALA A 149 17.47 5.40 4.13
C ALA A 149 17.87 5.79 2.70
N ARG A 150 17.93 4.84 1.78
CA ARG A 150 18.23 5.13 0.36
C ARG A 150 17.10 5.87 -0.36
N LEU A 151 15.84 5.56 -0.05
CA LEU A 151 14.69 6.15 -0.74
C LEU A 151 14.19 7.44 -0.10
N PHE A 152 14.38 7.57 1.21
CA PHE A 152 13.80 8.64 2.03
C PHE A 152 14.84 9.46 2.79
N GLY A 153 16.13 9.17 2.65
CA GLY A 153 17.21 9.95 3.27
C GLY A 153 17.75 11.07 2.38
N GLY A 154 18.69 11.85 2.92
CA GLY A 154 19.32 12.98 2.23
C GLY A 154 18.37 14.16 2.03
N GLU A 155 18.57 14.94 0.96
CA GLU A 155 17.73 16.12 0.64
C GLU A 155 16.24 15.76 0.41
N ALA A 156 15.94 14.52 0.04
CA ALA A 156 14.56 14.06 -0.11
C ALA A 156 13.83 13.93 1.24
N ALA A 157 14.54 13.74 2.35
CA ALA A 157 13.96 13.49 3.67
C ALA A 157 13.07 14.64 4.15
N GLU A 158 13.45 15.89 3.84
CA GLU A 158 12.73 17.09 4.27
C GLU A 158 11.30 17.16 3.73
N GLN A 159 11.01 16.43 2.65
CA GLN A 159 9.68 16.38 2.06
C GLN A 159 8.82 15.26 2.63
N TRP A 160 9.39 14.26 3.31
CA TRP A 160 8.67 13.06 3.72
C TRP A 160 8.32 13.07 5.21
N ARG A 161 7.08 12.72 5.54
CA ARG A 161 6.65 12.42 6.91
C ARG A 161 5.91 11.09 6.97
N PHE A 162 6.15 10.34 8.05
CA PHE A 162 5.58 9.00 8.29
C PHE A 162 4.79 8.95 9.60
N ALA A 163 4.20 10.08 9.97
CA ALA A 163 3.45 10.21 11.20
C ALA A 163 1.99 9.77 11.01
N SER A 164 1.41 9.32 12.11
CA SER A 164 -0.01 8.99 12.21
C SER A 164 -0.91 10.23 12.30
N ALA A 165 -0.33 11.39 12.62
CA ALA A 165 -0.99 12.69 12.66
C ALA A 165 -0.87 13.44 11.33
N ALA A 166 -1.79 14.36 11.07
CA ALA A 166 -1.68 15.27 9.93
C ALA A 166 -0.55 16.30 10.17
N PRO A 167 0.05 16.88 9.11
CA PRO A 167 1.18 17.82 9.25
C PRO A 167 0.88 19.10 10.05
N ASP A 168 -0.40 19.42 10.25
CA ASP A 168 -0.87 20.61 10.98
C ASP A 168 -1.32 20.29 12.42
N ASP A 169 -1.23 19.03 12.85
CA ASP A 169 -1.50 18.65 14.25
C ASP A 169 -0.34 19.09 15.16
N GLU A 170 -0.64 19.50 16.40
CA GLU A 170 0.36 19.86 17.42
C GLU A 170 1.11 18.61 17.95
N VAL A 171 2.01 18.06 17.13
CA VAL A 171 2.95 17.01 17.54
C VAL A 171 4.31 17.65 17.79
N SER A 172 4.96 17.33 18.91
CA SER A 172 6.29 17.86 19.20
C SER A 172 7.34 17.30 18.21
N GLU A 173 8.37 18.10 17.90
CA GLU A 173 9.46 17.64 17.01
C GLU A 173 10.15 16.37 17.56
N GLU A 174 10.23 16.24 18.89
CA GLU A 174 10.78 15.06 19.57
C GLU A 174 9.93 13.81 19.32
N GLU A 175 8.59 13.93 19.33
CA GLU A 175 7.68 12.81 19.06
C GLU A 175 7.73 12.37 17.59
N GLU A 176 7.82 13.30 16.64
CA GLU A 176 8.01 12.96 15.22
C GLU A 176 9.34 12.23 15.00
N GLU A 177 10.42 12.69 15.64
CA GLU A 177 11.73 12.05 15.54
C GLU A 177 11.70 10.64 16.13
N ASP A 178 11.06 10.44 17.28
CA ASP A 178 10.91 9.13 17.90
C ASP A 178 10.09 8.15 17.06
N GLN A 179 9.01 8.63 16.42
CA GLN A 179 8.25 7.83 15.46
C GLN A 179 9.13 7.40 14.28
N LEU A 180 9.95 8.31 13.74
CA LEU A 180 10.85 8.01 12.64
C LEU A 180 11.95 7.01 13.05
N ARG A 181 12.52 7.15 14.25
CA ARG A 181 13.50 6.20 14.81
C ARG A 181 12.89 4.81 14.96
N ALA A 182 11.61 4.72 15.35
CA ALA A 182 10.92 3.47 15.60
C ALA A 182 10.27 2.82 14.36
N LEU A 183 10.07 3.54 13.26
CA LEU A 183 9.38 3.08 12.04
C LEU A 183 9.89 1.74 11.50
N GLY A 184 11.19 1.49 11.62
CA GLY A 184 11.83 0.25 11.15
C GLY A 184 11.92 -0.86 12.19
N TRP A 185 11.31 -0.68 13.37
CA TRP A 185 11.40 -1.58 14.51
C TRP A 185 10.09 -2.32 14.76
N PHE A 186 10.22 -3.58 15.14
CA PHE A 186 9.14 -4.51 15.44
C PHE A 186 9.45 -5.19 16.77
N ALA A 187 8.42 -5.71 17.44
CA ALA A 187 8.58 -6.47 18.67
C ALA A 187 8.12 -7.91 18.46
N LEU A 188 8.89 -8.86 18.99
CA LEU A 188 8.48 -10.25 19.10
C LEU A 188 8.09 -10.53 20.55
N LEU A 189 6.85 -10.97 20.74
CA LEU A 189 6.27 -11.25 22.04
C LEU A 189 5.95 -12.73 22.19
N ARG A 190 5.89 -13.19 23.44
CA ARG A 190 5.33 -14.49 23.84
C ARG A 190 4.21 -14.26 24.83
N LEU A 191 3.07 -14.90 24.64
CA LEU A 191 2.02 -14.87 25.66
C LEU A 191 2.45 -15.73 26.86
N ARG A 192 2.09 -15.28 28.06
CA ARG A 192 2.32 -16.11 29.24
C ARG A 192 1.30 -17.26 29.24
N PRO A 193 1.75 -18.51 29.47
CA PRO A 193 0.85 -19.64 29.55
C PRO A 193 -0.15 -19.44 30.69
N ASP A 194 -1.39 -19.87 30.46
CA ASP A 194 -2.36 -20.01 31.54
C ASP A 194 -2.05 -21.35 32.25
N PRO A 195 -1.85 -21.38 33.58
CA PRO A 195 -1.59 -22.63 34.30
C PRO A 195 -2.64 -23.72 34.06
N GLU A 196 -3.88 -23.36 33.70
CA GLU A 196 -4.95 -24.31 33.38
C GLU A 196 -4.84 -24.88 31.95
N GLU A 197 -4.25 -24.16 30.99
CA GLU A 197 -4.04 -24.60 29.59
C GLU A 197 -2.76 -25.44 29.42
N GLU A 198 -1.74 -25.24 30.27
CA GLU A 198 -0.49 -26.03 30.26
C GLU A 198 -0.72 -27.53 30.48
N ALA A 199 -1.76 -27.90 31.24
CA ALA A 199 -2.12 -29.29 31.50
C ALA A 199 -2.88 -29.98 30.35
N ALA A 200 -3.42 -29.20 29.39
CA ALA A 200 -4.18 -29.71 28.24
C ALA A 200 -3.37 -29.70 26.93
N ALA A 201 -2.19 -29.07 26.92
CA ALA A 201 -1.36 -28.87 25.73
C ALA A 201 -0.29 -29.95 25.57
N GLU A 202 -0.70 -31.21 25.51
CA GLU A 202 0.13 -32.28 24.92
C GLU A 202 -0.31 -32.53 23.46
N GLU A 203 0.65 -32.35 22.54
CA GLU A 203 0.70 -32.87 21.16
C GLU A 203 0.11 -32.10 19.94
N GLU A 204 -0.75 -31.08 20.04
CA GLU A 204 -1.16 -30.33 18.83
C GLU A 204 -0.38 -29.01 18.64
N ARG A 205 0.58 -29.00 17.69
CA ARG A 205 1.13 -27.76 17.14
C ARG A 205 0.00 -26.94 16.51
N GLY A 206 -0.43 -25.88 17.17
CA GLY A 206 -1.43 -24.96 16.64
C GLY A 206 -1.04 -24.38 15.27
N PRO A 207 -2.02 -23.92 14.46
CA PRO A 207 -1.77 -23.46 13.10
C PRO A 207 -0.77 -22.30 13.07
N VAL A 208 0.28 -22.46 12.27
CA VAL A 208 1.31 -21.45 12.02
C VAL A 208 0.89 -20.61 10.83
N VAL A 209 1.06 -19.28 10.90
CA VAL A 209 0.75 -18.40 9.78
C VAL A 209 1.65 -18.73 8.59
N ALA A 210 1.09 -18.93 7.40
CA ALA A 210 1.90 -19.12 6.21
C ALA A 210 2.58 -17.79 5.83
N VAL A 211 3.84 -17.82 5.39
CA VAL A 211 4.59 -16.60 5.01
C VAL A 211 4.98 -16.67 3.54
N ALA A 212 4.67 -15.60 2.81
CA ALA A 212 5.06 -15.48 1.40
C ALA A 212 6.58 -15.31 1.27
N SER A 213 7.19 -16.03 0.34
CA SER A 213 8.62 -15.87 0.05
C SER A 213 8.90 -14.46 -0.52
N PRO A 214 10.08 -13.87 -0.28
CA PRO A 214 10.43 -12.56 -0.83
C PRO A 214 10.31 -12.54 -2.36
N GLY A 215 9.57 -11.55 -2.89
CA GLY A 215 9.35 -11.41 -4.33
C GLY A 215 8.34 -12.38 -4.94
N ALA A 216 7.73 -13.29 -4.16
CA ALA A 216 6.70 -14.20 -4.65
C ALA A 216 5.38 -13.49 -5.03
N VAL A 217 5.12 -12.33 -4.42
CA VAL A 217 3.97 -11.49 -4.72
C VAL A 217 4.41 -10.39 -5.69
N PRO A 218 3.90 -10.34 -6.93
CA PRO A 218 4.30 -9.32 -7.89
C PRO A 218 3.56 -8.00 -7.67
N LYS A 219 4.09 -6.91 -8.25
CA LYS A 219 3.40 -5.61 -8.23
C LYS A 219 2.05 -5.71 -8.93
N GLY A 220 1.04 -5.00 -8.41
CA GLY A 220 -0.35 -5.11 -8.84
C GLY A 220 -1.08 -6.34 -8.30
N ALA A 221 -0.40 -7.26 -7.59
CA ALA A 221 -1.08 -8.38 -6.97
C ALA A 221 -1.99 -7.89 -5.82
N PRO A 222 -3.21 -8.43 -5.71
CA PRO A 222 -4.15 -8.03 -4.68
C PRO A 222 -3.70 -8.43 -3.27
N LEU A 223 -3.77 -7.48 -2.34
CA LEU A 223 -3.43 -7.58 -0.92
C LEU A 223 -4.65 -7.29 -0.04
N LEU A 224 -4.63 -7.87 1.16
CA LEU A 224 -5.58 -7.60 2.25
C LEU A 224 -4.79 -7.15 3.48
N ALA A 225 -4.91 -5.89 3.86
CA ALA A 225 -4.41 -5.38 5.12
C ALA A 225 -5.44 -5.67 6.23
N CYS A 226 -4.96 -6.11 7.38
CA CYS A 226 -5.75 -6.37 8.58
C CYS A 226 -5.07 -5.70 9.76
N GLY A 227 -5.71 -4.67 10.28
CA GLY A 227 -5.24 -3.92 11.44
C GLY A 227 -6.41 -3.52 12.33
N SER A 228 -6.11 -3.07 13.53
CA SER A 228 -7.07 -2.73 14.57
C SER A 228 -6.85 -1.28 15.01
N PRO A 229 -7.27 -0.29 14.20
CA PRO A 229 -7.06 1.12 14.52
C PRO A 229 -7.79 1.47 15.82
N PHE A 230 -7.12 2.07 16.79
CA PHE A 230 -7.72 2.33 18.11
C PHE A 230 -8.26 1.06 18.80
N GLY A 231 -7.70 -0.11 18.46
CA GLY A 231 -8.22 -1.40 18.91
C GLY A 231 -8.21 -1.59 20.42
N ALA A 232 -7.35 -0.89 21.16
CA ALA A 232 -7.36 -0.92 22.62
C ALA A 232 -8.51 -0.11 23.24
N PHE A 233 -9.14 0.82 22.51
CA PHE A 233 -10.20 1.68 23.03
C PHE A 233 -11.58 1.01 22.99
N CYS A 234 -11.98 0.43 21.86
CA CYS A 234 -13.18 -0.40 21.76
C CYS A 234 -12.88 -1.58 20.79
N PRO A 235 -12.22 -2.64 21.28
CA PRO A 235 -11.82 -3.79 20.46
C PRO A 235 -13.00 -4.48 19.78
N ASP A 236 -14.21 -4.39 20.36
CA ASP A 236 -15.44 -4.95 19.78
C ASP A 236 -15.74 -4.42 18.37
N ILE A 237 -15.39 -3.16 18.12
CA ILE A 237 -15.71 -2.46 16.87
C ILE A 237 -14.49 -2.47 15.94
N PHE A 238 -13.31 -2.19 16.48
CA PHE A 238 -12.14 -1.89 15.66
C PHE A 238 -11.24 -3.10 15.36
N LEU A 239 -11.39 -4.20 16.10
CA LEU A 239 -10.55 -5.37 15.92
C LEU A 239 -10.69 -5.97 14.51
N ASN A 240 -9.55 -6.21 13.86
CA ASN A 240 -9.45 -6.82 12.54
C ASN A 240 -10.23 -6.04 11.47
N THR A 241 -10.07 -4.72 11.46
CA THR A 241 -10.50 -3.88 10.34
C THR A 241 -9.74 -4.29 9.08
N LEU A 242 -10.49 -4.59 8.02
CA LEU A 242 -9.96 -5.11 6.77
C LEU A 242 -9.97 -4.05 5.67
N SER A 243 -8.86 -3.93 4.97
CA SER A 243 -8.71 -3.03 3.83
C SER A 243 -8.08 -3.75 2.65
N ARG A 244 -8.56 -3.48 1.44
CA ARG A 244 -8.05 -4.09 0.21
C ARG A 244 -7.22 -3.09 -0.57
N GLY A 245 -6.19 -3.60 -1.24
CA GLY A 245 -5.38 -2.86 -2.18
C GLY A 245 -4.56 -3.83 -3.02
N VAL A 246 -3.45 -3.35 -3.57
CA VAL A 246 -2.47 -4.12 -4.31
C VAL A 246 -1.07 -3.91 -3.73
N LEU A 247 -0.14 -4.80 -4.07
CA LEU A 247 1.29 -4.52 -3.91
C LEU A 247 1.67 -3.43 -4.90
N SER A 248 1.71 -2.18 -4.47
CA SER A 248 1.92 -1.04 -5.35
C SER A 248 3.35 -0.94 -5.85
N ASN A 249 4.33 -1.07 -4.95
CA ASN A 249 5.74 -1.05 -5.32
C ASN A 249 6.58 -1.87 -4.32
N ALA A 250 7.81 -2.19 -4.69
CA ALA A 250 8.73 -2.97 -3.87
C ALA A 250 10.19 -2.56 -4.13
N ALA A 251 10.93 -2.38 -3.03
CA ALA A 251 12.36 -2.11 -3.00
C ALA A 251 13.01 -3.03 -1.95
N GLY A 252 13.38 -4.23 -2.38
CA GLY A 252 13.81 -5.27 -1.43
C GLY A 252 12.68 -5.59 -0.43
N PRO A 253 12.92 -5.55 0.89
CA PRO A 253 11.90 -5.80 1.91
C PRO A 253 11.00 -4.58 2.21
N LEU A 254 11.27 -3.41 1.63
CA LEU A 254 10.41 -2.23 1.74
C LEU A 254 9.34 -2.31 0.67
N LEU A 255 8.08 -2.44 1.07
CA LEU A 255 6.95 -2.57 0.16
C LEU A 255 5.98 -1.41 0.34
N LEU A 256 5.21 -1.10 -0.71
CA LEU A 256 4.15 -0.11 -0.69
C LEU A 256 2.83 -0.74 -1.10
N THR A 257 1.74 -0.30 -0.49
CA THR A 257 0.38 -0.67 -0.89
C THR A 257 -0.52 0.55 -0.90
N ASP A 258 -1.54 0.55 -1.74
CA ASP A 258 -2.65 1.50 -1.74
C ASP A 258 -3.81 1.04 -0.84
N ALA A 259 -3.68 -0.10 -0.14
CA ALA A 259 -4.63 -0.51 0.87
C ALA A 259 -4.67 0.54 1.99
N ARG A 260 -5.85 1.09 2.27
CA ARG A 260 -6.03 2.11 3.30
C ARG A 260 -5.78 1.53 4.69
N CYS A 261 -4.67 1.93 5.29
CA CYS A 261 -4.35 1.65 6.68
C CYS A 261 -4.53 2.93 7.49
N LEU A 262 -5.06 2.81 8.71
CA LEU A 262 -5.37 3.93 9.59
C LEU A 262 -4.36 4.01 10.74
N PRO A 263 -4.18 5.16 11.39
CA PRO A 263 -3.43 5.25 12.65
C PRO A 263 -3.84 4.16 13.66
N GLY A 264 -2.86 3.54 14.33
CA GLY A 264 -3.05 2.39 15.23
C GLY A 264 -3.01 1.02 14.52
N THR A 265 -2.95 0.99 13.18
CA THR A 265 -2.80 -0.27 12.43
C THR A 265 -1.36 -0.73 12.25
N GLU A 266 -0.37 0.03 12.77
CA GLU A 266 1.03 -0.33 12.80
C GLU A 266 1.21 -1.74 13.39
N GLY A 267 2.02 -2.58 12.74
CA GLY A 267 2.20 -3.98 13.13
C GLY A 267 1.10 -4.92 12.63
N GLY A 268 0.03 -4.38 12.04
CA GLY A 268 -1.02 -5.16 11.40
C GLY A 268 -0.49 -5.98 10.20
N GLY A 269 -1.09 -7.15 9.98
CA GLY A 269 -0.66 -8.07 8.93
C GLY A 269 -1.21 -7.69 7.56
N VAL A 270 -0.38 -7.83 6.53
CA VAL A 270 -0.79 -7.71 5.12
C VAL A 270 -0.66 -9.07 4.44
N PHE A 271 -1.77 -9.55 3.89
CA PHE A 271 -1.93 -10.92 3.40
C PHE A 271 -2.18 -10.96 1.90
N ALA A 272 -1.61 -11.97 1.23
CA ALA A 272 -1.84 -12.18 -0.19
C ALA A 272 -3.24 -12.77 -0.44
N ALA A 273 -3.84 -12.41 -1.58
CA ALA A 273 -4.99 -13.15 -2.09
C ALA A 273 -4.58 -14.50 -2.67
N ARG A 274 -3.33 -14.63 -3.14
CA ARG A 274 -2.74 -15.85 -3.73
C ARG A 274 -1.24 -15.91 -3.42
N PRO A 275 -0.74 -16.97 -2.77
CA PRO A 275 -1.52 -18.00 -2.06
C PRO A 275 -2.38 -17.33 -0.97
N ALA A 276 -3.63 -17.78 -0.84
CA ALA A 276 -4.62 -17.10 -0.03
C ALA A 276 -4.25 -17.13 1.46
N GLY A 277 -4.13 -15.96 2.08
CA GLY A 277 -3.89 -15.83 3.51
C GLY A 277 -2.43 -15.97 3.93
N ALA A 278 -1.48 -16.03 2.99
CA ALA A 278 -0.06 -15.94 3.32
C ALA A 278 0.31 -14.51 3.74
N LEU A 279 0.99 -14.39 4.87
CA LEU A 279 1.53 -13.13 5.38
C LEU A 279 2.66 -12.65 4.46
N VAL A 280 2.49 -11.45 3.92
CA VAL A 280 3.45 -10.80 3.01
C VAL A 280 4.31 -9.83 3.80
N ALA A 281 3.69 -9.02 4.65
CA ALA A 281 4.33 -7.91 5.34
C ALA A 281 3.58 -7.49 6.61
N LEU A 282 4.22 -6.66 7.43
CA LEU A 282 3.58 -5.88 8.48
C LEU A 282 3.48 -4.42 8.06
N VAL A 283 2.44 -3.73 8.51
CA VAL A 283 2.30 -2.27 8.38
C VAL A 283 3.40 -1.60 9.21
N ALA A 284 4.27 -0.84 8.56
CA ALA A 284 5.33 -0.07 9.22
C ALA A 284 4.87 1.37 9.48
N ALA A 285 4.30 2.03 8.46
CA ALA A 285 3.68 3.34 8.60
C ALA A 285 2.36 3.39 7.80
N PRO A 286 1.20 3.60 8.46
CA PRO A 286 -0.11 3.60 7.81
C PRO A 286 -0.25 4.76 6.83
N LEU A 287 0.28 5.92 7.19
CA LEU A 287 0.21 7.17 6.43
C LEU A 287 1.61 7.59 5.98
N CYS A 288 1.72 7.95 4.71
CA CYS A 288 2.93 8.57 4.16
C CYS A 288 2.53 9.91 3.56
N TRP A 289 3.25 10.94 3.96
CA TRP A 289 3.04 12.31 3.50
C TRP A 289 4.26 12.78 2.73
N LYS A 290 4.03 13.48 1.62
CA LYS A 290 5.08 14.15 0.85
C LYS A 290 4.69 15.61 0.66
N ALA A 291 5.56 16.54 1.04
CA ALA A 291 5.31 17.98 0.94
C ALA A 291 3.96 18.39 1.55
N ARG A 292 3.64 17.84 2.75
CA ARG A 292 2.38 18.01 3.48
C ARG A 292 1.12 17.39 2.85
N GLU A 293 1.28 16.61 1.78
CA GLU A 293 0.17 15.95 1.11
C GLU A 293 0.16 14.45 1.39
N TRP A 294 -1.01 13.91 1.72
CA TRP A 294 -1.13 12.46 1.91
C TRP A 294 -0.95 11.77 0.57
N VAL A 295 0.03 10.86 0.49
CA VAL A 295 0.38 10.18 -0.75
C VAL A 295 -0.65 9.12 -1.13
N GLY A 296 -1.49 8.63 -0.20
CA GLY A 296 -2.42 7.53 -0.54
C GLY A 296 -1.73 6.17 -0.64
N LEU A 297 -0.52 6.04 -0.08
CA LEU A 297 0.24 4.80 0.00
C LEU A 297 0.64 4.53 1.44
N THR A 298 0.63 3.26 1.82
CA THR A 298 1.06 2.72 3.11
C THR A 298 2.42 2.03 2.96
N LEU A 299 3.32 2.27 3.92
CA LEU A 299 4.65 1.65 3.98
C LEU A 299 4.61 0.34 4.76
N LEU A 300 5.18 -0.71 4.18
CA LEU A 300 5.19 -2.05 4.76
C LEU A 300 6.62 -2.62 4.88
N CYS A 301 6.84 -3.45 5.90
CA CYS A 301 8.05 -4.25 6.05
C CYS A 301 7.75 -5.73 5.73
N ALA A 302 8.43 -6.30 4.73
CA ALA A 302 8.24 -7.69 4.33
C ALA A 302 8.48 -8.67 5.49
N ALA A 303 7.53 -9.58 5.71
CA ALA A 303 7.50 -10.46 6.88
C ALA A 303 8.63 -11.51 6.85
N ALA A 304 8.89 -12.11 5.69
CA ALA A 304 9.93 -13.11 5.51
C ALA A 304 11.33 -12.66 6.00
N PRO A 305 11.92 -11.57 5.47
CA PRO A 305 13.23 -11.10 5.93
C PRO A 305 13.23 -10.59 7.37
N LEU A 306 12.10 -10.06 7.88
CA LEU A 306 11.95 -9.72 9.29
C LEU A 306 12.02 -10.96 10.19
N LEU A 307 11.30 -12.04 9.83
CA LEU A 307 11.32 -13.31 10.56
C LEU A 307 12.70 -13.99 10.50
N ARG A 308 13.46 -13.85 9.41
CA ARG A 308 14.86 -14.28 9.36
C ARG A 308 15.73 -13.50 10.36
N ALA A 309 15.54 -12.19 10.45
CA ALA A 309 16.24 -11.37 11.43
C ALA A 309 15.87 -11.77 12.87
N ALA A 310 14.58 -12.07 13.13
CA ALA A 310 14.11 -12.59 14.42
C ALA A 310 14.79 -13.90 14.81
N ARG A 311 14.86 -14.89 13.89
CA ARG A 311 15.56 -16.16 14.13
C ARG A 311 17.04 -15.94 14.47
N ALA A 312 17.72 -15.11 13.70
CA ALA A 312 19.13 -14.80 13.93
C ALA A 312 19.35 -14.09 15.28
N ALA A 313 18.45 -13.20 15.68
CA ALA A 313 18.49 -12.54 16.98
C ALA A 313 18.25 -13.52 18.15
N LEU A 314 17.21 -14.35 18.06
CA LEU A 314 16.91 -15.37 19.07
C LEU A 314 18.05 -16.38 19.24
N GLY A 315 18.73 -16.77 18.16
CA GLY A 315 19.90 -17.65 18.22
C GLY A 315 21.10 -17.04 18.95
N ARG A 316 21.18 -15.72 19.06
CA ARG A 316 22.26 -15.01 19.79
C ARG A 316 21.96 -14.75 21.27
N LEU A 317 20.69 -14.82 21.68
CA LEU A 317 20.26 -14.55 23.06
C LEU A 317 20.45 -15.75 24.02
N GLY A 318 20.70 -16.95 23.48
CA GLY A 318 21.06 -18.13 24.27
C GLY A 318 20.34 -19.42 23.87
N PRO A 319 20.60 -20.54 24.57
CA PRO A 319 20.06 -21.86 24.21
C PRO A 319 18.53 -21.96 24.34
N GLY A 320 17.92 -21.31 25.35
CA GLY A 320 16.47 -21.34 25.57
C GLY A 320 15.67 -20.63 24.47
N THR A 321 16.18 -19.52 23.94
CA THR A 321 15.57 -18.77 22.83
C THR A 321 15.83 -19.42 21.47
N HIS A 322 16.85 -20.27 21.36
CA HIS A 322 17.11 -21.03 20.13
C HIS A 322 15.96 -21.98 19.76
N ALA A 323 15.32 -22.61 20.75
CA ALA A 323 14.14 -23.44 20.52
C ALA A 323 12.96 -22.62 19.96
N LEU A 324 12.78 -21.38 20.42
CA LEU A 324 11.76 -20.46 19.90
C LEU A 324 12.03 -20.05 18.44
N ALA A 325 13.30 -19.92 18.04
CA ALA A 325 13.66 -19.60 16.66
C ALA A 325 13.18 -20.67 15.65
N ALA A 326 13.19 -21.95 16.06
CA ALA A 326 12.68 -23.05 15.24
C ALA A 326 11.16 -23.02 15.06
N LEU A 327 10.44 -22.38 15.99
CA LEU A 327 8.97 -22.29 16.00
C LEU A 327 8.44 -21.10 15.18
N LEU A 328 9.32 -20.18 14.75
CA LEU A 328 8.93 -19.07 13.88
C LEU A 328 8.51 -19.56 12.48
N PRO A 329 7.44 -18.98 11.89
CA PRO A 329 6.89 -19.40 10.60
C PRO A 329 7.90 -19.41 9.46
N GLN A 330 8.12 -20.59 8.87
CA GLN A 330 8.98 -20.72 7.70
C GLN A 330 8.30 -20.14 6.45
N GLU A 331 9.12 -19.66 5.53
CA GLU A 331 8.61 -19.24 4.23
C GLU A 331 8.03 -20.43 3.50
N MET A 332 6.92 -20.21 2.79
CA MET A 332 6.43 -21.19 1.84
C MET A 332 7.57 -21.50 0.86
N GLY A 333 7.93 -22.78 0.73
CA GLY A 333 8.95 -23.20 -0.22
C GLY A 333 8.56 -22.70 -1.61
N ALA A 334 9.53 -22.17 -2.36
CA ALA A 334 9.32 -21.93 -3.78
C ALA A 334 8.86 -23.26 -4.39
N VAL A 335 7.67 -23.28 -5.02
CA VAL A 335 7.23 -24.46 -5.75
C VAL A 335 8.32 -24.75 -6.78
N TRP A 336 9.07 -25.83 -6.57
CA TRP A 336 10.15 -26.24 -7.45
C TRP A 336 9.57 -26.41 -8.86
N GLY A 337 10.09 -25.64 -9.83
CA GLY A 337 9.74 -25.78 -11.25
C GLY A 337 8.91 -24.67 -11.89
N LEU A 338 8.55 -23.59 -11.18
CA LEU A 338 7.94 -22.39 -11.78
C LEU A 338 8.92 -21.20 -11.66
N PRO A 339 9.09 -20.35 -12.69
CA PRO A 339 9.97 -19.17 -12.59
C PRO A 339 9.53 -18.30 -11.40
N LEU A 340 10.49 -18.02 -10.51
CA LEU A 340 10.34 -17.32 -9.21
C LEU A 340 9.78 -15.88 -9.29
N ARG A 341 9.44 -15.41 -10.48
CA ARG A 341 8.81 -14.13 -10.74
C ARG A 341 7.55 -14.42 -11.55
N ASP A 342 6.40 -14.44 -10.89
CA ASP A 342 5.21 -13.97 -11.58
C ASP A 342 5.57 -12.55 -12.08
N PRO A 343 5.59 -12.28 -13.40
CA PRO A 343 6.01 -10.97 -13.93
C PRO A 343 5.06 -9.83 -13.51
N GLY A 344 4.01 -10.14 -12.74
CA GLY A 344 2.90 -9.26 -12.47
C GLY A 344 1.95 -9.26 -13.65
N PRO A 345 0.92 -8.40 -13.61
CA PRO A 345 -0.02 -8.31 -14.70
C PRO A 345 0.72 -7.94 -16.00
N PRO A 346 0.63 -8.74 -17.07
CA PRO A 346 1.40 -8.52 -18.30
C PRO A 346 1.22 -7.11 -18.88
N TRP A 347 0.01 -6.54 -18.74
CA TRP A 347 -0.29 -5.18 -19.19
C TRP A 347 0.54 -4.09 -18.48
N ALA A 348 0.99 -4.33 -17.24
CA ALA A 348 1.81 -3.35 -16.53
C ALA A 348 3.18 -3.13 -17.17
N ALA A 349 3.68 -4.12 -17.93
CA ALA A 349 4.94 -4.01 -18.66
C ALA A 349 4.86 -3.05 -19.86
N ALA A 350 3.66 -2.66 -20.31
CA ALA A 350 3.46 -1.65 -21.36
C ALA A 350 3.81 -0.23 -20.90
N ALA A 351 3.87 0.01 -19.58
CA ALA A 351 4.28 1.27 -19.01
C ALA A 351 5.82 1.43 -19.07
N VAL A 352 6.27 2.60 -19.48
CA VAL A 352 7.69 2.95 -19.61
C VAL A 352 8.01 4.24 -18.85
N LEU A 353 9.23 4.38 -18.37
CA LEU A 353 9.73 5.63 -17.82
C LEU A 353 10.16 6.52 -18.98
N VAL A 354 9.78 7.79 -18.94
CA VAL A 354 10.10 8.79 -19.96
C VAL A 354 10.90 9.91 -19.28
N GLU A 355 12.11 10.18 -19.76
CA GLU A 355 12.99 11.22 -19.23
C GLU A 355 13.37 12.21 -20.34
N CYS A 356 13.13 13.50 -20.13
CA CYS A 356 13.43 14.59 -21.05
C CYS A 356 14.21 15.68 -20.30
N GLY A 357 15.55 15.62 -20.38
CA GLY A 357 16.41 16.50 -19.59
C GLY A 357 16.30 16.16 -18.09
N THR A 358 15.88 17.14 -17.27
CA THR A 358 15.65 16.97 -15.83
C THR A 358 14.21 16.57 -15.49
N VAL A 359 13.30 16.66 -16.47
CA VAL A 359 11.89 16.29 -16.29
C VAL A 359 11.71 14.81 -16.59
N TRP A 360 10.90 14.14 -15.79
CA TRP A 360 10.56 12.75 -16.01
C TRP A 360 9.08 12.49 -15.71
N GLY A 361 8.57 11.44 -16.34
CA GLY A 361 7.20 10.97 -16.15
C GLY A 361 7.06 9.54 -16.64
N SER A 362 5.83 9.17 -16.92
CA SER A 362 5.47 7.86 -17.43
C SER A 362 5.06 7.94 -18.90
N GLY A 363 5.09 6.80 -19.58
CA GLY A 363 4.60 6.65 -20.94
C GLY A 363 3.99 5.28 -21.13
N VAL A 364 3.30 5.09 -22.25
CA VAL A 364 2.79 3.79 -22.67
C VAL A 364 3.26 3.47 -24.08
N ALA A 365 3.74 2.25 -24.28
CA ALA A 365 4.07 1.73 -25.59
C ALA A 365 2.78 1.49 -26.40
N VAL A 366 2.62 2.20 -27.52
CA VAL A 366 1.46 2.06 -28.44
C VAL A 366 1.86 1.52 -29.81
N GLY A 367 3.15 1.26 -30.01
CA GLY A 367 3.72 0.59 -31.18
C GLY A 367 5.17 0.17 -30.90
N PRO A 368 5.81 -0.60 -31.80
CA PRO A 368 7.17 -1.12 -31.57
C PRO A 368 8.20 -0.03 -31.28
N ARG A 369 8.05 1.16 -31.88
CA ARG A 369 8.92 2.32 -31.68
C ARG A 369 8.15 3.57 -31.23
N LEU A 370 6.95 3.40 -30.71
CA LEU A 370 6.04 4.51 -30.47
C LEU A 370 5.57 4.51 -29.02
N VAL A 371 5.83 5.62 -28.33
CA VAL A 371 5.40 5.84 -26.95
C VAL A 371 4.53 7.09 -26.89
N VAL A 372 3.42 7.00 -26.17
CA VAL A 372 2.59 8.15 -25.81
C VAL A 372 2.91 8.53 -24.37
N THR A 373 3.03 9.83 -24.12
CA THR A 373 3.24 10.43 -22.80
C THR A 373 2.53 11.78 -22.73
N CYS A 374 2.71 12.51 -21.64
CA CYS A 374 2.21 13.86 -21.49
C CYS A 374 3.14 14.88 -22.12
N ARG A 375 2.58 15.95 -22.68
CA ARG A 375 3.38 17.05 -23.25
C ARG A 375 4.21 17.72 -22.15
N HIS A 376 3.69 17.93 -20.94
CA HIS A 376 4.53 18.54 -19.89
C HIS A 376 5.73 17.66 -19.47
N VAL A 377 5.73 16.37 -19.79
CA VAL A 377 6.89 15.46 -19.62
C VAL A 377 7.86 15.59 -20.78
N ALA A 378 7.37 15.70 -22.01
CA ALA A 378 8.15 15.81 -23.24
C ALA A 378 7.66 16.98 -24.13
N PRO A 379 7.98 18.24 -23.78
CA PRO A 379 7.21 19.41 -24.24
C PRO A 379 7.56 19.96 -25.62
N ARG A 380 8.67 19.54 -26.22
CA ARG A 380 9.17 20.14 -27.46
C ARG A 380 9.35 19.08 -28.53
N GLU A 381 8.80 19.31 -29.72
CA GLU A 381 9.10 18.49 -30.89
C GLU A 381 10.61 18.43 -31.15
N ALA A 382 11.07 17.31 -31.69
CA ALA A 382 12.48 16.95 -31.89
C ALA A 382 13.34 16.87 -30.61
N ALA A 383 12.81 17.16 -29.41
CA ALA A 383 13.54 16.98 -28.16
C ALA A 383 13.97 15.53 -27.99
N ARG A 384 15.19 15.33 -27.49
CA ARG A 384 15.72 14.00 -27.19
C ARG A 384 15.11 13.49 -25.90
N VAL A 385 14.58 12.28 -25.96
CA VAL A 385 13.90 11.62 -24.86
C VAL A 385 14.56 10.27 -24.61
N LEU A 386 14.78 9.95 -23.34
CA LEU A 386 15.22 8.64 -22.89
C LEU A 386 14.02 7.84 -22.40
N VAL A 387 13.84 6.64 -22.95
CA VAL A 387 12.77 5.73 -22.54
C VAL A 387 13.38 4.50 -21.89
N ARG A 388 12.88 4.13 -20.71
CA ARG A 388 13.31 2.92 -19.99
C ARG A 388 12.17 1.95 -19.80
N THR A 389 12.41 0.70 -20.18
CA THR A 389 11.47 -0.41 -19.99
C THR A 389 11.73 -1.13 -18.67
N THR A 390 10.71 -1.84 -18.21
CA THR A 390 10.74 -2.57 -16.94
C THR A 390 11.22 -4.02 -17.15
N PRO A 391 11.66 -4.69 -16.08
CA PRO A 391 12.01 -6.11 -16.14
C PRO A 391 10.85 -6.95 -16.70
N PRO A 392 11.13 -8.08 -17.39
CA PRO A 392 12.39 -8.83 -17.35
C PRO A 392 13.47 -8.36 -18.34
N LYS A 393 13.14 -7.54 -19.34
CA LYS A 393 14.11 -6.97 -20.31
C LYS A 393 14.16 -5.45 -20.16
N SER A 394 14.83 -4.98 -19.12
CA SER A 394 15.11 -3.56 -18.96
C SER A 394 16.05 -3.10 -20.06
N ALA A 395 15.57 -2.17 -20.88
CA ALA A 395 16.30 -1.51 -21.94
C ALA A 395 16.18 -0.01 -21.75
N THR A 396 17.25 0.70 -22.09
CA THR A 396 17.26 2.16 -22.17
C THR A 396 17.40 2.52 -23.64
N ILE A 397 16.41 3.22 -24.18
CA ILE A 397 16.30 3.50 -25.61
C ILE A 397 16.13 5.01 -25.80
N TRP A 398 16.93 5.59 -26.67
CA TRP A 398 16.78 6.98 -27.08
C TRP A 398 15.67 7.12 -28.12
N GLY A 399 15.00 8.26 -28.09
CA GLY A 399 14.01 8.67 -29.08
C GLY A 399 13.96 10.18 -29.22
N ARG A 400 13.05 10.62 -30.09
CA ARG A 400 12.71 12.03 -30.28
C ARG A 400 11.20 12.23 -30.20
N VAL A 401 10.79 13.37 -29.66
CA VAL A 401 9.39 13.80 -29.71
C VAL A 401 9.01 14.03 -31.17
N ALA A 402 8.11 13.20 -31.70
CA ALA A 402 7.58 13.30 -33.06
C ALA A 402 6.44 14.32 -33.15
N PHE A 403 5.70 14.47 -32.05
CA PHE A 403 4.59 15.42 -31.93
C PHE A 403 4.38 15.79 -30.47
N ALA A 404 4.01 17.03 -30.22
CA ALA A 404 3.53 17.50 -28.93
C ALA A 404 2.38 18.49 -29.17
N THR A 405 1.31 18.38 -28.40
CA THR A 405 0.20 19.34 -28.49
C THR A 405 0.65 20.75 -28.12
N GLN A 406 -0.09 21.76 -28.58
CA GLN A 406 0.14 23.15 -28.18
C GLN A 406 -0.23 23.37 -26.72
N GLU A 407 0.34 24.39 -26.10
CA GLU A 407 0.04 24.76 -24.69
C GLU A 407 -1.43 25.13 -24.48
N THR A 408 -2.10 25.61 -25.52
CA THR A 408 -3.53 25.93 -25.50
C THR A 408 -4.43 24.72 -25.71
N SER A 409 -3.87 23.54 -26.03
CA SER A 409 -4.66 22.32 -26.22
C SER A 409 -5.20 21.81 -24.89
N PRO A 410 -6.47 21.36 -24.81
CA PRO A 410 -6.98 20.71 -23.60
C PRO A 410 -6.37 19.32 -23.39
N TYR A 411 -5.82 18.70 -24.43
CA TYR A 411 -5.19 17.38 -24.35
C TYR A 411 -3.68 17.53 -24.22
N ASP A 412 -3.14 17.20 -23.03
CA ASP A 412 -1.71 17.26 -22.76
C ASP A 412 -1.00 15.97 -23.25
N VAL A 413 -0.63 15.94 -24.53
CA VAL A 413 -0.12 14.72 -25.20
C VAL A 413 1.17 15.00 -25.95
N ALA A 414 2.14 14.08 -25.79
CA ALA A 414 3.30 13.98 -26.65
C ALA A 414 3.49 12.56 -27.15
N VAL A 415 3.99 12.45 -28.37
CA VAL A 415 4.27 11.19 -29.06
C VAL A 415 5.77 11.11 -29.31
N VAL A 416 6.41 10.05 -28.82
CA VAL A 416 7.85 9.83 -28.90
C VAL A 416 8.12 8.68 -29.87
N SER A 417 8.94 8.96 -30.89
CA SER A 417 9.48 7.98 -31.83
C SER A 417 10.85 7.51 -31.36
N LEU A 418 11.00 6.21 -31.18
CA LEU A 418 12.21 5.57 -30.64
C LEU A 418 13.17 5.17 -31.76
N GLU A 419 14.47 5.24 -31.46
CA GLU A 419 15.53 4.82 -32.38
C GLU A 419 15.58 3.30 -32.59
N LYS A 420 15.04 2.53 -31.62
CA LYS A 420 15.02 1.06 -31.62
C LYS A 420 13.67 0.54 -31.13
N ASP A 421 13.38 -0.72 -31.47
CA ASP A 421 12.17 -1.42 -31.06
C ASP A 421 12.17 -1.73 -29.56
N LEU A 422 10.98 -1.62 -28.95
CA LEU A 422 10.68 -2.05 -27.58
C LEU A 422 10.47 -3.57 -27.52
N HIS A 423 11.55 -4.33 -27.69
CA HIS A 423 11.49 -5.80 -27.69
C HIS A 423 10.99 -6.36 -26.35
N GLY A 424 9.90 -7.14 -26.40
CA GLY A 424 9.32 -7.80 -25.23
C GLY A 424 8.39 -6.92 -24.38
N VAL A 425 8.11 -5.69 -24.81
CA VAL A 425 7.06 -4.85 -24.24
C VAL A 425 5.73 -5.17 -24.92
N PRO A 426 4.69 -5.55 -24.18
CA PRO A 426 3.39 -5.85 -24.77
C PRO A 426 2.73 -4.57 -25.29
N LEU A 427 2.08 -4.67 -26.46
CA LEU A 427 1.23 -3.61 -26.96
C LEU A 427 -0.17 -3.78 -26.37
N PRO A 428 -0.68 -2.80 -25.60
CA PRO A 428 -1.98 -2.92 -24.99
C PRO A 428 -3.09 -2.77 -26.04
N VAL A 429 -4.19 -3.48 -25.82
CA VAL A 429 -5.41 -3.34 -26.62
C VAL A 429 -6.17 -2.09 -26.14
N PRO A 430 -6.45 -1.10 -27.00
CA PRO A 430 -7.29 0.04 -26.64
C PRO A 430 -8.71 -0.41 -26.24
N ALA A 431 -9.28 0.19 -25.20
CA ALA A 431 -10.68 0.01 -24.84
C ALA A 431 -11.59 0.83 -25.78
N GLU A 432 -12.71 0.22 -26.17
CA GLU A 432 -13.76 0.88 -26.97
C GLU A 432 -14.88 1.48 -26.12
N HIS A 433 -15.08 0.91 -24.93
CA HIS A 433 -16.18 1.26 -24.03
C HIS A 433 -15.64 1.46 -22.61
N PHE A 434 -16.30 2.35 -21.85
CA PHE A 434 -15.93 2.72 -20.49
C PHE A 434 -17.14 2.53 -19.56
N HIS A 435 -16.94 1.85 -18.43
CA HIS A 435 -18.01 1.56 -17.49
C HIS A 435 -17.70 2.17 -16.13
N GLU A 436 -18.47 3.20 -15.74
CA GLU A 436 -18.36 3.79 -14.41
C GLU A 436 -18.56 2.73 -13.30
N GLY A 437 -17.77 2.83 -12.24
CA GLY A 437 -17.70 1.84 -11.17
C GLY A 437 -16.85 0.61 -11.48
N GLU A 438 -16.33 0.44 -12.71
CA GLU A 438 -15.42 -0.67 -13.00
C GLU A 438 -14.07 -0.51 -12.29
N ALA A 439 -13.48 -1.64 -11.89
CA ALA A 439 -12.14 -1.63 -11.31
C ALA A 439 -11.11 -1.23 -12.37
N VAL A 440 -10.23 -0.31 -12.01
CA VAL A 440 -9.15 0.17 -12.88
C VAL A 440 -7.82 0.18 -12.13
N SER A 441 -6.72 0.19 -12.89
CA SER A 441 -5.38 0.34 -12.34
C SER A 441 -4.56 1.35 -13.12
N VAL A 442 -3.88 2.23 -12.40
CA VAL A 442 -2.86 3.10 -12.99
C VAL A 442 -1.50 2.44 -12.82
N VAL A 443 -0.68 2.51 -13.87
CA VAL A 443 0.74 2.13 -13.80
C VAL A 443 1.56 3.36 -14.14
N GLY A 444 2.48 3.71 -13.26
CA GLY A 444 3.32 4.87 -13.48
C GLY A 444 4.59 4.81 -12.65
N PHE A 445 5.56 5.61 -13.04
CA PHE A 445 6.85 5.72 -12.37
C PHE A 445 6.80 6.73 -11.21
N GLY A 446 5.61 7.12 -10.75
CA GLY A 446 5.42 8.06 -9.65
C GLY A 446 6.13 7.65 -8.36
N VAL A 447 6.47 8.67 -7.58
CA VAL A 447 7.10 8.60 -6.25
C VAL A 447 8.53 8.03 -6.22
N PHE A 448 8.72 6.76 -6.64
CA PHE A 448 10.00 6.05 -6.57
C PHE A 448 10.37 5.34 -7.89
N GLY A 449 9.67 5.64 -8.99
CA GLY A 449 9.78 4.81 -10.19
C GLY A 449 11.16 4.79 -10.83
N GLN A 450 11.93 5.87 -10.73
CA GLN A 450 13.32 5.89 -11.19
C GLN A 450 14.23 4.93 -10.40
N ALA A 451 13.92 4.67 -9.11
CA ALA A 451 14.72 3.82 -8.24
C ALA A 451 14.22 2.36 -8.19
N CYS A 452 12.90 2.13 -8.33
CA CYS A 452 12.27 0.84 -8.04
C CYS A 452 11.40 0.30 -9.18
N GLY A 453 11.33 0.99 -10.32
CA GLY A 453 10.40 0.68 -11.41
C GLY A 453 8.96 1.11 -11.07
N PRO A 454 7.99 0.84 -11.95
CA PRO A 454 6.66 1.44 -11.86
C PRO A 454 5.94 0.99 -10.59
N SER A 455 5.13 1.91 -10.08
CA SER A 455 4.10 1.69 -9.08
C SER A 455 2.80 1.31 -9.78
N VAL A 456 2.04 0.41 -9.17
CA VAL A 456 0.67 0.07 -9.58
C VAL A 456 -0.29 0.53 -8.49
N THR A 457 -1.31 1.30 -8.85
CA THR A 457 -2.38 1.67 -7.92
C THR A 457 -3.72 1.22 -8.48
N SER A 458 -4.65 0.91 -7.59
CA SER A 458 -5.96 0.37 -7.88
C SER A 458 -7.05 1.32 -7.42
N GLY A 459 -8.18 1.28 -8.11
CA GLY A 459 -9.31 2.14 -7.85
C GLY A 459 -10.50 1.76 -8.72
N ILE A 460 -11.40 2.70 -8.91
CA ILE A 460 -12.53 2.58 -9.82
C ILE A 460 -12.50 3.71 -10.85
N LEU A 461 -13.08 3.44 -12.03
CA LEU A 461 -13.46 4.50 -12.95
C LEU A 461 -14.65 5.26 -12.36
N SER A 462 -14.40 6.43 -11.79
CA SER A 462 -15.39 7.21 -11.06
C SER A 462 -16.39 7.90 -11.96
N ALA A 463 -15.93 8.44 -13.09
CA ALA A 463 -16.77 9.16 -14.03
C ALA A 463 -16.19 9.11 -15.45
N VAL A 464 -17.07 9.12 -16.45
CA VAL A 464 -16.76 9.24 -17.87
C VAL A 464 -17.45 10.48 -18.43
N VAL A 465 -16.70 11.58 -18.50
CA VAL A 465 -17.23 12.87 -18.97
C VAL A 465 -17.31 12.86 -20.49
N ARG A 466 -18.50 13.21 -21.02
CA ARG A 466 -18.80 13.22 -22.45
C ARG A 466 -19.17 14.61 -22.95
N VAL A 467 -18.79 14.91 -24.18
CA VAL A 467 -19.24 16.05 -24.98
C VAL A 467 -19.72 15.47 -26.31
N ASP A 468 -20.94 15.80 -26.73
CA ASP A 468 -21.55 15.27 -27.97
C ASP A 468 -21.42 13.74 -28.07
N ASP A 469 -21.82 13.04 -27.00
CA ASP A 469 -21.72 11.58 -26.79
C ASP A 469 -20.30 10.97 -26.86
N THR A 470 -19.27 11.79 -27.04
CA THR A 470 -17.87 11.37 -27.10
C THR A 470 -17.22 11.51 -25.74
N ALA A 471 -16.61 10.43 -25.23
CA ALA A 471 -15.82 10.48 -24.00
C ALA A 471 -14.58 11.37 -24.21
N VAL A 472 -14.44 12.40 -23.38
CA VAL A 472 -13.35 13.38 -23.48
C VAL A 472 -12.45 13.42 -22.24
N MET A 473 -12.91 12.88 -21.11
CA MET A 473 -12.15 12.81 -19.86
C MET A 473 -12.62 11.63 -19.02
N LEU A 474 -11.67 10.89 -18.45
CA LEU A 474 -11.91 9.83 -17.46
C LEU A 474 -11.44 10.30 -16.08
N GLN A 475 -12.25 10.04 -15.05
CA GLN A 475 -11.89 10.28 -13.66
C GLN A 475 -11.73 8.95 -12.92
N THR A 476 -10.69 8.79 -12.11
CA THR A 476 -10.47 7.57 -11.32
C THR A 476 -10.11 7.87 -9.85
N THR A 477 -10.32 6.88 -8.98
CA THR A 477 -9.87 6.90 -7.57
C THR A 477 -8.49 6.28 -7.34
N CYS A 478 -7.82 5.77 -8.38
CA CYS A 478 -6.43 5.32 -8.27
C CYS A 478 -5.55 6.43 -7.68
N ALA A 479 -4.68 6.13 -6.74
CA ALA A 479 -3.69 7.11 -6.27
C ALA A 479 -2.71 7.45 -7.40
N VAL A 480 -2.60 8.73 -7.74
CA VAL A 480 -1.71 9.26 -8.79
C VAL A 480 -0.80 10.33 -8.20
N HIS A 481 0.51 10.18 -8.46
CA HIS A 481 1.55 11.05 -7.93
C HIS A 481 2.37 11.69 -9.06
N GLY A 482 3.10 12.76 -8.72
CA GLY A 482 4.13 13.32 -9.61
C GLY A 482 5.02 12.22 -10.18
N GLY A 483 5.14 12.20 -11.52
CA GLY A 483 5.83 11.17 -12.27
C GLY A 483 4.96 10.06 -12.86
N SER A 484 3.67 9.98 -12.47
CA SER A 484 2.70 9.07 -13.07
C SER A 484 2.09 9.61 -14.37
N SER A 485 2.20 10.92 -14.61
CA SER A 485 1.70 11.58 -15.82
C SER A 485 2.27 10.95 -17.09
N GLY A 486 1.42 10.74 -18.08
CA GLY A 486 1.68 10.00 -19.31
C GLY A 486 1.57 8.48 -19.15
N GLY A 487 1.37 7.98 -17.93
CA GLY A 487 1.22 6.55 -17.64
C GLY A 487 -0.14 6.00 -18.05
N PRO A 488 -0.26 4.68 -18.29
CA PRO A 488 -1.51 4.07 -18.69
C PRO A 488 -2.49 3.83 -17.55
N LEU A 489 -3.78 4.03 -17.84
CA LEU A 489 -4.93 3.55 -17.07
C LEU A 489 -5.47 2.26 -17.70
N PHE A 490 -5.46 1.15 -16.98
CA PHE A 490 -5.87 -0.17 -17.46
C PHE A 490 -7.12 -0.69 -16.75
N SER A 491 -7.88 -1.58 -17.41
CA SER A 491 -8.82 -2.48 -16.73
C SER A 491 -8.07 -3.74 -16.30
N PRO A 492 -7.93 -4.03 -15.00
CA PRO A 492 -7.26 -5.26 -14.53
C PRO A 492 -7.96 -6.54 -14.97
N ARG A 493 -9.26 -6.45 -15.33
CA ARG A 493 -10.06 -7.57 -15.80
C ARG A 493 -9.69 -7.99 -17.22
N THR A 494 -9.56 -7.03 -18.13
CA THR A 494 -9.34 -7.30 -19.56
C THR A 494 -7.89 -7.06 -19.99
N GLY A 495 -7.15 -6.23 -19.26
CA GLY A 495 -5.83 -5.72 -19.67
C GLY A 495 -5.90 -4.61 -20.71
N ASN A 496 -7.10 -4.13 -21.06
CA ASN A 496 -7.26 -3.08 -22.06
C ASN A 496 -6.83 -1.71 -21.50
N LEU A 497 -6.22 -0.90 -22.36
CA LEU A 497 -5.86 0.50 -22.08
C LEU A 497 -7.10 1.37 -22.19
N LEU A 498 -7.47 2.06 -21.11
CA LEU A 498 -8.62 2.97 -21.07
C LEU A 498 -8.21 4.39 -21.40
N GLY A 499 -7.01 4.80 -20.99
CA GLY A 499 -6.57 6.18 -21.19
C GLY A 499 -5.16 6.45 -20.68
N ILE A 500 -4.76 7.71 -20.82
CA ILE A 500 -3.44 8.23 -20.43
C ILE A 500 -3.63 9.19 -19.26
N VAL A 501 -2.98 8.93 -18.14
CA VAL A 501 -3.03 9.80 -16.95
C VAL A 501 -2.43 11.15 -17.29
N ALA A 502 -3.20 12.24 -17.13
CA ALA A 502 -2.76 13.57 -17.54
C ALA A 502 -2.42 14.47 -16.34
N SER A 503 -3.30 14.52 -15.35
CA SER A 503 -3.16 15.41 -14.19
C SER A 503 -3.84 14.84 -12.96
N ASN A 504 -3.37 15.27 -11.79
CA ASN A 504 -4.07 15.12 -10.51
C ASN A 504 -4.74 16.44 -10.13
N THR A 505 -5.72 16.39 -9.23
CA THR A 505 -6.37 17.59 -8.72
C THR A 505 -5.48 18.25 -7.68
N ARG A 506 -5.22 19.54 -7.86
CA ARG A 506 -4.57 20.41 -6.90
C ARG A 506 -5.50 21.57 -6.56
N ASP A 507 -5.67 21.82 -5.28
CA ASP A 507 -6.29 23.04 -4.78
C ASP A 507 -5.24 24.15 -4.83
N ASN A 508 -5.55 25.24 -5.52
CA ASN A 508 -4.63 26.36 -5.71
C ASN A 508 -4.58 27.29 -4.50
N ASP A 509 -5.62 27.30 -3.67
CA ASP A 509 -5.70 28.17 -2.49
C ASP A 509 -4.88 27.58 -1.34
N THR A 510 -5.01 26.27 -1.13
CA THR A 510 -4.26 25.53 -0.10
C THR A 510 -2.94 24.96 -0.61
N GLY A 511 -2.77 24.89 -1.94
CA GLY A 511 -1.64 24.22 -2.58
C GLY A 511 -1.70 22.68 -2.52
N ALA A 512 -2.75 22.11 -1.92
CA ALA A 512 -2.87 20.68 -1.63
C ALA A 512 -3.28 19.85 -2.85
N THR A 513 -2.59 18.74 -3.05
CA THR A 513 -2.87 17.75 -4.08
C THR A 513 -3.71 16.61 -3.52
N TYR A 514 -4.67 16.14 -4.30
CA TYR A 514 -5.57 15.03 -3.96
C TYR A 514 -5.27 13.82 -4.86
N PRO A 515 -4.42 12.86 -4.44
CA PRO A 515 -3.95 11.80 -5.34
C PRO A 515 -5.06 10.88 -5.87
N HIS A 516 -6.16 10.73 -5.12
CA HIS A 516 -7.31 9.91 -5.48
C HIS A 516 -8.37 10.63 -6.32
N LEU A 517 -8.06 11.84 -6.80
CA LEU A 517 -8.87 12.57 -7.77
C LEU A 517 -7.95 13.03 -8.89
N ASN A 518 -8.06 12.37 -10.04
CA ASN A 518 -7.19 12.62 -11.19
C ASN A 518 -7.93 12.36 -12.49
N PHE A 519 -7.38 12.93 -13.56
CA PHE A 519 -8.00 12.98 -14.88
C PHE A 519 -7.10 12.33 -15.92
N SER A 520 -7.71 11.50 -16.76
CA SER A 520 -7.03 10.78 -17.84
C SER A 520 -7.69 11.08 -19.17
N ILE A 521 -6.88 11.16 -20.22
CA ILE A 521 -7.32 11.31 -21.61
C ILE A 521 -7.80 9.94 -22.10
N PRO A 522 -9.07 9.77 -22.48
CA PRO A 522 -9.59 8.49 -22.98
C PRO A 522 -8.80 8.02 -24.21
N ILE A 523 -8.49 6.73 -24.29
CA ILE A 523 -7.73 6.18 -25.42
C ILE A 523 -8.47 6.36 -26.75
N THR A 524 -9.80 6.40 -26.71
CA THR A 524 -10.67 6.64 -27.87
C THR A 524 -10.45 7.99 -28.52
N VAL A 525 -9.95 8.99 -27.78
CA VAL A 525 -9.55 10.31 -28.33
C VAL A 525 -8.27 10.19 -29.17
N LEU A 526 -7.32 9.34 -28.74
CA LEU A 526 -5.99 9.25 -29.35
C LEU A 526 -5.90 8.17 -30.43
N GLN A 527 -6.69 7.11 -30.30
CA GLN A 527 -6.57 5.91 -31.10
C GLN A 527 -6.67 6.15 -32.62
N PRO A 528 -7.63 6.93 -33.16
CA PRO A 528 -7.72 7.18 -34.60
C PRO A 528 -6.44 7.85 -35.14
N ALA A 529 -5.98 8.91 -34.47
CA ALA A 529 -4.78 9.65 -34.84
C ALA A 529 -3.50 8.80 -34.74
N LEU A 530 -3.36 8.01 -33.68
CA LEU A 530 -2.22 7.10 -33.50
C LEU A 530 -2.20 5.99 -34.56
N GLN A 531 -3.36 5.44 -34.91
CA GLN A 531 -3.46 4.42 -35.96
C GLN A 531 -3.10 4.99 -37.33
N TRP A 532 -3.62 6.18 -37.67
CA TRP A 532 -3.28 6.89 -38.90
C TRP A 532 -1.77 7.15 -38.98
N TYR A 533 -1.19 7.79 -37.95
CA TYR A 533 0.24 8.08 -37.90
C TYR A 533 1.10 6.82 -38.05
N ARG A 534 0.71 5.70 -37.42
CA ARG A 534 1.43 4.42 -37.55
C ARG A 534 1.42 3.85 -38.97
N GLN A 535 0.37 4.11 -39.74
CA GLN A 535 0.21 3.57 -41.09
C GLN A 535 0.84 4.48 -42.15
N THR A 536 0.73 5.80 -41.98
CA THR A 536 1.07 6.79 -43.02
C THR A 536 2.29 7.63 -42.68
N GLY A 537 2.68 7.70 -41.40
CA GLY A 537 3.66 8.67 -40.90
C GLY A 537 3.12 10.10 -40.81
N ASP A 538 1.85 10.33 -41.13
CA ASP A 538 1.23 11.65 -41.15
C ASP A 538 0.76 12.10 -39.75
N LEU A 539 1.13 13.33 -39.40
CA LEU A 539 0.81 13.97 -38.13
C LEU A 539 -0.54 14.71 -38.16
N GLY A 540 -1.22 14.80 -39.31
CA GLY A 540 -2.49 15.53 -39.48
C GLY A 540 -3.52 15.22 -38.39
N GLY A 541 -3.85 13.95 -38.19
CA GLY A 541 -4.80 13.55 -37.14
C GLY A 541 -4.34 13.83 -35.70
N LEU A 542 -3.03 13.86 -35.43
CA LEU A 542 -2.51 14.26 -34.12
C LEU A 542 -2.65 15.77 -33.90
N ARG A 543 -2.45 16.57 -34.94
CA ARG A 543 -2.62 18.04 -34.90
C ARG A 543 -4.07 18.46 -34.67
N GLU A 544 -5.05 17.62 -35.01
CA GLU A 544 -6.46 17.87 -34.70
C GLU A 544 -6.74 17.95 -33.19
N LEU A 545 -5.88 17.35 -32.34
CA LEU A 545 -6.00 17.46 -30.88
C LEU A 545 -5.90 18.91 -30.39
N ASP A 546 -5.19 19.78 -31.12
CA ASP A 546 -5.10 21.22 -30.81
C ASP A 546 -6.38 22.01 -31.16
N SER A 547 -7.25 21.43 -31.98
CA SER A 547 -8.47 22.06 -32.49
C SER A 547 -9.74 21.60 -31.74
N ALA A 548 -9.58 21.13 -30.50
CA ALA A 548 -10.71 20.72 -29.67
C ALA A 548 -11.75 21.85 -29.49
N THR A 549 -13.02 21.47 -29.48
CA THR A 549 -14.17 22.39 -29.36
C THR A 549 -14.18 23.08 -27.99
N GLU A 550 -14.83 24.25 -27.88
CA GLU A 550 -14.89 24.99 -26.62
C GLU A 550 -15.52 24.19 -25.46
N PRO A 551 -16.59 23.38 -25.65
CA PRO A 551 -17.11 22.55 -24.57
C PRO A 551 -16.07 21.57 -24.00
N VAL A 552 -15.21 20.98 -24.84
CA VAL A 552 -14.10 20.12 -24.39
C VAL A 552 -13.08 20.92 -23.58
N ARG A 553 -12.73 22.14 -24.04
CA ARG A 553 -11.80 23.04 -23.33
C ARG A 553 -12.33 23.42 -21.95
N VAL A 554 -13.63 23.73 -21.85
CA VAL A 554 -14.31 24.05 -20.60
C VAL A 554 -14.27 22.88 -19.62
N VAL A 555 -14.52 21.65 -20.09
CA VAL A 555 -14.41 20.43 -19.27
C VAL A 555 -13.00 20.28 -18.70
N TRP A 556 -11.96 20.41 -19.52
CA TRP A 556 -10.56 20.27 -19.07
C TRP A 556 -10.07 21.43 -18.20
N ARG A 557 -10.70 22.62 -18.27
CA ARG A 557 -10.49 23.71 -17.31
C ARG A 557 -11.15 23.45 -15.96
N LEU A 558 -12.00 22.42 -15.84
CA LEU A 558 -12.83 22.13 -14.66
C LEU A 558 -13.67 23.34 -14.22
N GLN A 559 -14.04 24.20 -15.17
CA GLN A 559 -14.80 25.41 -14.93
C GLN A 559 -16.22 25.21 -15.45
N ARG A 560 -17.21 25.65 -14.68
CA ARG A 560 -18.53 25.93 -15.24
C ARG A 560 -18.47 27.34 -15.84
N PRO A 561 -18.94 27.57 -17.08
CA PRO A 561 -19.25 28.92 -17.52
C PRO A 561 -20.41 29.38 -16.66
N LEU A 562 -20.09 30.20 -15.66
CA LEU A 562 -21.04 30.72 -14.70
C LEU A 562 -21.52 32.09 -15.18
N PRO A 563 -22.85 32.33 -15.27
CA PRO A 563 -23.38 33.69 -15.41
C PRO A 563 -23.02 34.57 -14.20
N GLU A 564 -22.94 33.97 -13.00
CA GLU A 564 -22.51 34.60 -11.75
C GLU A 564 -21.75 33.58 -10.88
N ALA A 565 -20.70 34.04 -10.18
CA ALA A 565 -19.85 33.18 -9.35
C ALA A 565 -20.63 32.59 -8.15
N PRO A 566 -20.59 31.26 -7.92
CA PRO A 566 -21.19 30.66 -6.74
C PRO A 566 -20.35 31.05 -5.53
N ARG A 567 -21.03 31.47 -4.47
CA ARG A 567 -20.38 31.66 -3.16
C ARG A 567 -19.94 30.30 -2.63
N SER A 568 -18.63 30.11 -2.51
CA SER A 568 -18.06 28.97 -1.78
C SER A 568 -18.51 29.03 -0.31
N LYS A 569 -18.58 27.87 0.34
CA LYS A 569 -18.85 27.75 1.79
C LYS A 569 -17.59 27.98 2.64
N LEU A 570 -16.46 28.32 2.01
CA LEU A 570 -15.23 28.81 2.62
C LEU A 570 -15.18 30.33 2.51
#